data_AF-A0A0M8WI56-F1
#
_entry.id   AF-A0A0M8WI56-F1
#
_cell.length_a   1.000
_cell.length_b   1.000
_cell.length_c   1.000
_cell.angle_alpha   90.00
_cell.angle_beta   90.00
_cell.angle_gamma   90.00
#
_symmetry.space_group_name_H-M   'P 1'
#
loop_
_entity.id
_entity.type
_entity.pdbx_description
1 polymer ?
#
loop_
_entity_poly.entity_id
_entity_poly.type
_entity_poly.pdbx_seq_one_letter_code
_entity_poly.pdbx_strand_id
1 'polypeptide(L)'
;MLDADGLVVRPVSGSGEALGCGTSGTAQGPWKFLQALATAFAEQGRGWDSAETYRTNGRTLRLLFNVATASEPPVTSVAEITITWWTRWAGDVHTRRVLSAIIRRAPGLPEATWVFLERPRRRPLARRGTRRKRAHTWEELKVIRDAAAATVRAGRRRIAANTAVLQQWCAS
;
A
#
# COMPACT_ATOMS: atom_id res chain seq x y z
N MET A 1 -5.59 -16.91 6.31
CA MET A 1 -4.81 -18.17 6.41
C MET A 1 -3.53 -17.95 5.61
N LEU A 2 -2.38 -17.97 6.29
CA LEU A 2 -1.05 -17.77 5.70
C LEU A 2 -0.57 -19.11 5.13
N ASP A 3 0.05 -19.10 3.95
CA ASP A 3 0.61 -20.29 3.30
C ASP A 3 2.15 -20.30 3.38
N ALA A 4 2.73 -21.50 3.35
CA ALA A 4 4.12 -21.85 3.60
C ALA A 4 5.12 -21.26 2.57
N ASP A 5 4.65 -20.79 1.41
CA ASP A 5 5.51 -20.34 0.31
C ASP A 5 5.77 -18.82 0.26
N GLY A 6 5.26 -18.05 1.22
CA GLY A 6 5.54 -16.62 1.32
C GLY A 6 4.29 -15.77 1.47
N LEU A 7 3.89 -15.55 2.73
CA LEU A 7 3.14 -14.38 3.19
C LEU A 7 1.94 -13.97 2.31
N VAL A 8 1.10 -14.93 1.96
CA VAL A 8 -0.20 -14.65 1.32
C VAL A 8 -1.18 -14.20 2.41
N VAL A 9 -1.35 -12.89 2.53
CA VAL A 9 -2.45 -12.33 3.32
C VAL A 9 -3.69 -12.41 2.43
N ARG A 10 -4.71 -13.15 2.88
CA ARG A 10 -6.06 -13.10 2.29
C ARG A 10 -6.82 -11.96 2.98
N PRO A 11 -6.83 -10.74 2.41
CA PRO A 11 -7.53 -9.62 3.02
C PRO A 11 -9.03 -9.92 3.09
N VAL A 12 -9.61 -9.61 4.24
CA VAL A 12 -11.04 -9.62 4.46
C VAL A 12 -11.41 -8.18 4.81
N SER A 13 -12.41 -7.61 4.15
CA SER A 13 -12.89 -6.27 4.44
C SER A 13 -13.39 -6.17 5.89
N GLY A 14 -13.55 -4.93 6.39
CA GLY A 14 -14.22 -4.69 7.67
C GLY A 14 -15.66 -5.24 7.75
N SER A 15 -16.30 -5.53 6.60
CA SER A 15 -17.62 -6.17 6.49
C SER A 15 -17.56 -7.70 6.41
N GLY A 16 -16.38 -8.32 6.43
CA GLY A 16 -16.23 -9.77 6.34
C GLY A 16 -16.10 -10.32 4.92
N GLU A 17 -16.07 -9.48 3.89
CA GLU A 17 -15.97 -9.91 2.49
C GLU A 17 -14.53 -10.19 2.08
N ALA A 18 -14.30 -11.28 1.35
CA ALA A 18 -12.99 -11.62 0.82
C ALA A 18 -12.59 -10.64 -0.31
N LEU A 19 -11.51 -9.88 -0.13
CA LEU A 19 -11.07 -8.83 -1.06
C LEU A 19 -10.12 -9.32 -2.18
N GLY A 20 -10.12 -10.62 -2.46
CA GLY A 20 -9.22 -11.27 -3.42
C GLY A 20 -7.83 -11.56 -2.86
N CYS A 21 -7.13 -12.53 -3.47
CA CYS A 21 -5.84 -13.03 -3.01
C CYS A 21 -4.70 -12.39 -3.83
N GLY A 22 -3.76 -11.73 -3.17
CA GLY A 22 -2.52 -11.25 -3.81
C GLY A 22 -1.35 -12.11 -3.36
N THR A 23 -0.66 -12.77 -4.29
CA THR A 23 0.56 -13.52 -3.96
C THR A 23 1.71 -12.54 -3.72
N SER A 24 2.38 -12.73 -2.59
CA SER A 24 3.62 -12.02 -2.28
C SER A 24 4.77 -12.85 -2.81
N GLY A 25 5.47 -12.36 -3.84
CA GLY A 25 6.77 -12.94 -4.22
C GLY A 25 7.70 -13.04 -3.01
N THR A 26 8.57 -14.05 -3.05
CA THR A 26 9.50 -14.52 -2.03
C THR A 26 10.15 -13.39 -1.22
N ALA A 27 9.60 -13.12 -0.04
CA ALA A 27 10.27 -12.27 0.95
C ALA A 27 11.48 -13.03 1.51
N GLN A 28 12.68 -12.45 1.40
CA GLN A 28 13.89 -13.02 2.00
C GLN A 28 14.00 -12.57 3.46
N GLY A 29 14.28 -13.50 4.37
CA GLY A 29 14.50 -13.21 5.79
C GLY A 29 14.20 -14.40 6.70
N PRO A 30 14.58 -14.32 7.98
CA PRO A 30 14.28 -15.37 8.96
C PRO A 30 12.78 -15.59 9.09
N TRP A 31 12.34 -16.84 8.91
CA TRP A 31 10.92 -17.20 8.85
C TRP A 31 10.11 -16.67 10.04
N LYS A 32 10.63 -16.78 11.27
CA LYS A 32 9.95 -16.29 12.49
C LYS A 32 9.71 -14.79 12.47
N PHE A 33 10.64 -14.01 11.92
CA PHE A 33 10.51 -12.56 11.80
C PHE A 33 9.46 -12.17 10.76
N LEU A 34 9.50 -12.83 9.60
CA LEU A 34 8.50 -12.65 8.55
C LEU A 34 7.10 -12.99 9.09
N GLN A 35 6.96 -14.14 9.76
CA GLN A 35 5.70 -14.61 10.33
C GLN A 35 5.14 -13.64 11.37
N ALA A 36 5.96 -13.16 12.31
CA ALA A 36 5.50 -12.23 13.35
C ALA A 36 4.95 -10.92 12.76
N LEU A 37 5.66 -10.35 11.78
CA LEU A 37 5.22 -9.12 11.12
C LEU A 37 4.03 -9.35 10.17
N ALA A 38 3.91 -10.52 9.54
CA ALA A 38 2.74 -10.91 8.75
C ALA A 38 1.46 -10.97 9.60
N THR A 39 1.55 -11.59 10.77
CA THR A 39 0.44 -11.70 11.72
C THR A 39 0.01 -10.31 12.18
N ALA A 40 0.96 -9.48 12.59
CA ALA A 40 0.70 -8.10 13.00
C ALA A 40 0.08 -7.26 11.87
N PHE A 41 0.51 -7.47 10.63
CA PHE A 41 -0.07 -6.83 9.45
C PHE A 41 -1.52 -7.27 9.20
N ALA A 42 -1.81 -8.57 9.30
CA ALA A 42 -3.15 -9.08 9.14
C ALA A 42 -4.10 -8.54 10.23
N GLU A 43 -3.63 -8.46 11.48
CA GLU A 43 -4.38 -7.86 12.58
C GLU A 43 -4.64 -6.38 12.37
N GLN A 44 -3.62 -5.60 11.98
CA GLN A 44 -3.77 -4.18 11.62
C GLN A 44 -4.72 -3.99 10.45
N GLY A 45 -4.69 -4.91 9.49
CA GLY A 45 -5.47 -4.87 8.27
C GLY A 45 -6.97 -5.06 8.47
N ARG A 46 -7.44 -5.66 9.58
CA ARG A 46 -8.89 -5.86 9.82
C ARG A 46 -9.72 -4.58 9.80
N GLY A 47 -9.09 -3.42 10.00
CA GLY A 47 -9.73 -2.11 9.88
C GLY A 47 -9.64 -1.47 8.49
N TRP A 48 -9.12 -2.17 7.48
CA TRP A 48 -9.00 -1.67 6.12
C TRP A 48 -10.14 -2.20 5.25
N ASP A 49 -10.75 -1.29 4.51
CA ASP A 49 -11.93 -1.53 3.68
C ASP A 49 -11.60 -1.74 2.20
N SER A 50 -10.37 -1.45 1.76
CA SER A 50 -9.97 -1.53 0.36
C SER A 50 -8.78 -2.45 0.11
N ALA A 51 -8.86 -3.25 -0.96
CA ALA A 51 -7.76 -4.07 -1.43
C ALA A 51 -6.51 -3.24 -1.80
N GLU A 52 -6.71 -2.00 -2.25
CA GLU A 52 -5.62 -1.08 -2.58
C GLU A 52 -4.84 -0.64 -1.33
N THR A 53 -5.53 -0.45 -0.20
CA THR A 53 -4.90 -0.21 1.11
C THR A 53 -4.00 -1.38 1.49
N TYR A 54 -4.49 -2.61 1.36
CA TYR A 54 -3.69 -3.81 1.63
C TYR A 54 -2.46 -3.90 0.71
N ARG A 55 -2.62 -3.66 -0.59
CA ARG A 55 -1.50 -3.67 -1.56
C ARG A 55 -0.45 -2.62 -1.22
N THR A 56 -0.88 -1.38 -0.96
CA THR A 56 0.02 -0.27 -0.65
C THR A 56 0.79 -0.55 0.63
N ASN A 57 0.09 -0.92 1.70
CA ASN A 57 0.72 -1.21 2.99
C ASN A 57 1.60 -2.47 2.94
N GLY A 58 1.22 -3.47 2.15
CA GLY A 58 2.01 -4.67 1.92
C GLY A 58 3.33 -4.37 1.21
N ARG A 59 3.33 -3.48 0.21
CA ARG A 59 4.58 -2.98 -0.41
C ARG A 59 5.46 -2.27 0.62
N THR A 60 4.86 -1.44 1.48
CA THR A 60 5.58 -0.76 2.56
C THR A 60 6.21 -1.76 3.55
N LEU A 61 5.51 -2.84 3.90
CA LEU A 61 6.04 -3.90 4.75
C LEU A 61 7.21 -4.65 4.09
N ARG A 62 7.14 -4.94 2.79
CA ARG A 62 8.25 -5.56 2.05
C ARG A 62 9.50 -4.68 2.03
N LEU A 63 9.32 -3.37 1.87
CA LEU A 63 10.45 -2.42 1.97
C LEU A 63 11.10 -2.48 3.35
N LEU A 64 10.32 -2.59 4.43
CA LEU A 64 10.87 -2.77 5.76
C LEU A 64 11.70 -4.05 5.87
N PHE A 65 11.20 -5.19 5.35
CA PHE A 65 11.96 -6.44 5.36
C PHE A 65 13.30 -6.30 4.65
N ASN A 66 13.29 -5.77 3.43
CA ASN A 66 14.51 -5.59 2.65
C ASN A 66 15.53 -4.70 3.36
N VAL A 67 15.08 -3.62 4.01
CA VAL A 67 15.96 -2.71 4.75
C VAL A 67 16.46 -3.35 6.05
N ALA A 68 15.63 -4.14 6.73
CA ALA A 68 16.02 -4.86 7.94
C ALA A 68 17.09 -5.92 7.64
N THR A 69 16.93 -6.69 6.56
CA THR A 69 17.90 -7.71 6.13
C THR A 69 19.18 -7.11 5.56
N ALA A 70 19.12 -5.92 4.96
CA ALA A 70 20.30 -5.21 4.44
C ALA A 70 21.02 -4.35 5.50
N SER A 71 20.52 -4.33 6.74
CA SER A 71 21.17 -3.61 7.84
C SER A 71 22.42 -4.35 8.33
N GLU A 72 23.36 -3.63 8.95
CA GLU A 72 24.57 -4.20 9.55
C GLU A 72 24.61 -3.86 11.06
N PRO A 73 24.46 -4.85 11.96
CA PRO A 73 24.11 -6.25 11.68
C PRO A 73 22.67 -6.39 11.14
N PRO A 74 22.36 -7.47 10.40
CA PRO A 74 21.03 -7.70 9.85
C PRO A 74 20.03 -7.91 10.98
N VAL A 75 18.86 -7.27 10.87
CA VAL A 75 17.78 -7.46 11.84
C VAL A 75 16.98 -8.69 11.47
N THR A 76 17.04 -9.69 12.35
CA THR A 76 16.54 -11.04 12.12
C THR A 76 15.34 -11.42 12.99
N SER A 77 14.95 -10.55 13.92
CA SER A 77 13.81 -10.76 14.81
C SER A 77 13.12 -9.44 15.17
N VAL A 78 11.86 -9.52 15.63
CA VAL A 78 11.11 -8.35 16.11
C VAL A 78 11.76 -7.76 17.37
N ALA A 79 12.38 -8.61 18.20
CA ALA A 79 13.10 -8.22 19.42
C ALA A 79 14.32 -7.33 19.14
N GLU A 80 14.90 -7.42 17.96
CA GLU A 80 16.03 -6.58 17.52
C GLU A 80 15.59 -5.22 16.99
N ILE A 81 14.28 -4.97 16.80
CA ILE A 81 13.78 -3.65 16.38
C ILE A 81 13.91 -2.68 17.56
N THR A 82 15.04 -1.99 17.60
CA THR A 82 15.31 -0.92 18.56
C THR A 82 14.78 0.42 18.06
N ILE A 83 14.70 1.39 18.99
CA ILE A 83 14.40 2.79 18.66
C ILE A 83 15.35 3.32 17.58
N THR A 84 16.64 2.98 17.67
CA THR A 84 17.69 3.41 16.73
C THR A 84 17.42 2.89 15.32
N TRP A 85 17.19 1.58 15.19
CA TRP A 85 16.83 0.98 13.90
C TRP A 85 15.58 1.59 13.32
N TRP A 86 14.55 1.72 14.16
CA TRP A 86 13.30 2.34 13.76
C TRP A 86 13.53 3.77 13.25
N THR A 87 14.31 4.61 13.93
CA THR A 87 14.60 5.97 13.47
C THR A 87 15.34 6.04 12.13
N ARG A 88 16.18 5.04 11.83
CA ARG A 88 16.93 4.94 10.58
C ARG A 88 16.04 4.53 9.41
N TRP A 89 15.12 3.60 9.63
CA TRP A 89 14.22 3.08 8.58
C TRP A 89 12.99 3.95 8.35
N ALA A 90 12.56 4.62 9.40
CA ALA A 90 11.46 5.56 9.40
C ALA A 90 11.82 6.74 8.49
N GLY A 91 11.62 6.63 7.17
CA GLY A 91 11.77 7.74 6.24
C GLY A 91 10.54 8.66 6.29
N ASP A 92 9.62 8.47 5.34
CA ASP A 92 8.41 9.27 5.20
C ASP A 92 7.36 9.08 6.33
N VAL A 93 6.59 10.13 6.62
CA VAL A 93 5.56 10.16 7.68
C VAL A 93 4.45 9.13 7.44
N HIS A 94 4.07 8.85 6.19
CA HIS A 94 3.04 7.86 5.90
C HIS A 94 3.53 6.44 6.20
N THR A 95 4.69 6.08 5.67
CA THR A 95 5.40 4.83 5.95
C THR A 95 5.58 4.61 7.45
N ARG A 96 6.01 5.66 8.17
CA ARG A 96 6.14 5.65 9.64
C ARG A 96 4.83 5.28 10.33
N ARG A 97 3.72 5.94 10.00
CA ARG A 97 2.43 5.71 10.70
C ARG A 97 1.92 4.28 10.53
N VAL A 98 1.87 3.80 9.30
CA VAL A 98 1.32 2.47 8.99
C VAL A 98 2.20 1.38 9.60
N LEU A 99 3.52 1.46 9.37
CA LEU A 99 4.45 0.48 9.91
C LEU A 99 4.55 0.54 11.43
N SER A 100 4.47 1.71 12.08
CA SER A 100 4.39 1.79 13.54
C SER A 100 3.18 1.05 14.08
N ALA A 101 2.01 1.20 13.45
CA ALA A 101 0.79 0.51 13.89
C ALA A 101 0.91 -1.01 13.72
N ILE A 102 1.55 -1.48 12.65
CA ILE A 102 1.84 -2.91 12.43
C ILE A 102 2.84 -3.41 13.48
N ILE A 103 4.02 -2.80 13.59
CA ILE A 103 5.11 -3.28 14.47
C ILE A 103 4.67 -3.32 15.94
N ARG A 104 3.86 -2.37 16.40
CA ARG A 104 3.30 -2.36 17.76
C ARG A 104 2.47 -3.60 18.11
N ARG A 105 1.91 -4.29 17.11
CA ARG A 105 1.14 -5.53 17.29
C ARG A 105 2.00 -6.78 17.11
N ALA A 106 3.26 -6.62 16.71
CA ALA A 106 4.14 -7.76 16.51
C ALA A 106 4.61 -8.32 17.87
N PRO A 107 4.49 -9.64 18.10
CA PRO A 107 4.94 -10.25 19.33
C PRO A 107 6.46 -10.13 19.48
N GLY A 108 6.92 -9.89 20.71
CA GLY A 108 8.35 -9.80 21.03
C GLY A 108 9.00 -8.45 20.72
N LEU A 109 8.22 -7.40 20.42
CA LEU A 109 8.76 -6.04 20.32
C LEU A 109 9.28 -5.58 21.69
N PRO A 110 10.49 -5.00 21.78
CA PRO A 110 10.99 -4.46 23.05
C PRO A 110 10.09 -3.36 23.59
N GLU A 111 9.80 -3.39 24.89
CA GLU A 111 8.91 -2.43 25.56
C GLU A 111 9.31 -0.98 25.30
N ALA A 112 10.61 -0.67 25.36
CA ALA A 112 11.13 0.66 25.07
C ALA A 112 10.78 1.13 23.64
N THR A 113 10.87 0.23 22.65
CA THR A 113 10.47 0.51 21.28
C THR A 113 8.95 0.63 21.19
N TRP A 114 8.19 -0.23 21.85
CA TRP A 114 6.72 -0.17 21.88
C TRP A 114 6.22 1.19 22.40
N VAL A 115 6.69 1.63 23.57
CA VAL A 115 6.37 2.94 24.17
C VAL A 115 6.77 4.09 23.23
N PHE A 116 7.92 3.98 22.56
CA PHE A 116 8.36 4.98 21.60
C PHE A 116 7.44 5.10 20.39
N LEU A 117 6.93 3.97 19.88
CA LEU A 117 6.00 3.91 18.77
C LEU A 117 4.58 4.39 19.15
N GLU A 118 4.20 4.27 20.42
CA GLU A 118 2.91 4.73 20.92
C GLU A 118 2.81 6.26 20.98
N ARG A 119 3.92 6.95 21.27
CA ARG A 119 3.91 8.40 21.42
C ARG A 119 3.46 9.09 20.13
N PRO A 120 2.35 9.87 20.15
CA PRO A 120 1.89 10.58 18.97
C PRO A 120 2.92 11.64 18.57
N ARG A 121 3.69 11.36 17.52
CA ARG A 121 4.64 12.33 16.98
C ARG A 121 3.88 13.45 16.29
N ARG A 122 4.02 14.66 16.83
CA ARG A 122 3.47 15.88 16.24
C ARG A 122 3.95 16.00 14.80
N ARG A 123 3.01 16.31 13.89
CA ARG A 123 3.30 16.56 12.48
C ARG A 123 4.35 17.68 12.42
N PRO A 124 5.50 17.51 11.75
CA PRO A 124 6.49 18.57 11.62
C PRO A 124 5.81 19.82 11.05
N LEU A 125 6.02 20.99 11.68
CA LEU A 125 5.42 22.26 11.25
C LEU A 125 5.70 22.55 9.77
N ALA A 126 6.88 22.17 9.27
CA ALA A 126 7.27 22.27 7.86
C ALA A 126 6.31 21.59 6.86
N ARG A 127 5.50 20.60 7.28
CA ARG A 127 4.49 19.96 6.42
C ARG A 127 3.08 20.55 6.56
N ARG A 128 2.85 21.59 7.38
CA ARG A 128 1.56 22.30 7.38
C ARG A 128 1.30 23.08 6.07
N GLY A 129 2.34 23.28 5.25
CA GLY A 129 2.28 24.02 3.99
C GLY A 129 2.42 23.17 2.73
N THR A 130 2.25 21.84 2.76
CA THR A 130 2.21 21.05 1.51
C THR A 130 1.17 21.69 0.59
N ARG A 131 1.59 22.12 -0.60
CA ARG A 131 0.78 22.82 -1.61
C ARG A 131 -0.59 22.15 -1.64
N ARG A 132 -1.62 22.85 -1.11
CA ARG A 132 -2.99 22.34 -1.14
C ARG A 132 -3.25 21.99 -2.60
N LYS A 133 -3.65 20.74 -2.87
CA LYS A 133 -4.08 20.36 -4.22
C LYS A 133 -5.12 21.40 -4.63
N ARG A 134 -4.82 22.19 -5.67
CA ARG A 134 -5.76 23.18 -6.17
C ARG A 134 -7.00 22.41 -6.60
N ALA A 135 -8.11 22.63 -5.92
CA ALA A 135 -9.38 22.08 -6.38
C ALA A 135 -9.67 22.72 -7.74
N HIS A 136 -10.10 21.89 -8.70
CA HIS A 136 -10.52 22.41 -9.99
C HIS A 136 -11.72 23.32 -9.80
N THR A 137 -11.74 24.45 -10.49
CA THR A 137 -12.95 25.28 -10.53
C THR A 137 -14.03 24.58 -11.34
N TRP A 138 -15.27 25.04 -11.22
CA TRP A 138 -16.37 24.48 -12.00
C TRP A 138 -16.09 24.62 -13.50
N GLU A 139 -15.51 25.74 -13.94
CA GLU A 139 -15.15 26.00 -15.34
C GLU A 139 -14.06 25.03 -15.81
N GLU A 140 -13.03 24.80 -15.01
CA GLU A 140 -11.98 23.81 -15.32
C GLU A 140 -12.59 22.41 -15.44
N LEU A 141 -13.52 22.03 -14.57
CA LEU A 141 -14.23 20.76 -14.65
C LEU A 141 -15.12 20.66 -15.89
N LYS A 142 -15.76 21.76 -16.31
CA LYS A 142 -16.54 21.80 -17.56
C LYS A 142 -15.63 21.58 -18.76
N VAL A 143 -14.49 22.26 -18.84
CA VAL A 143 -13.52 22.10 -19.93
C VAL A 143 -13.01 20.65 -20.00
N ILE A 144 -12.67 20.05 -18.86
CA ILE A 144 -12.26 18.64 -18.79
C ILE A 144 -13.37 17.72 -19.31
N ARG A 145 -14.63 17.97 -18.90
CA ARG A 145 -15.79 17.18 -19.34
C ARG A 145 -16.03 17.29 -20.84
N ASP A 146 -15.99 18.51 -21.38
CA ASP A 146 -16.24 18.78 -22.79
C ASP A 146 -15.14 18.17 -23.67
N ALA A 147 -13.88 18.27 -23.24
CA ALA A 147 -12.75 17.61 -23.89
C ALA A 147 -12.90 16.09 -23.89
N ALA A 148 -13.24 15.48 -22.75
CA ALA A 148 -13.49 14.04 -22.66
C ALA A 148 -14.64 13.60 -23.58
N ALA A 149 -15.75 14.36 -23.62
CA ALA A 149 -16.87 14.09 -24.50
C ALA A 149 -16.50 14.22 -25.99
N ALA A 150 -15.62 15.15 -26.36
CA ALA A 150 -15.10 15.26 -27.72
C ALA A 150 -14.27 14.03 -28.11
N THR A 151 -13.37 13.57 -27.23
CA THR A 151 -12.56 12.36 -27.46
C THR A 151 -13.43 11.12 -27.64
N VAL A 152 -14.45 10.92 -26.80
CA VAL A 152 -15.38 9.78 -26.92
C VAL A 152 -16.14 9.83 -28.25
N ARG A 153 -16.63 11.01 -28.65
CA ARG A 153 -17.32 11.18 -29.94
C ARG A 153 -16.41 10.86 -31.12
N ALA A 154 -15.16 11.30 -31.08
CA ALA A 154 -14.17 10.99 -32.12
C ALA A 154 -13.89 9.47 -32.18
N GLY A 155 -13.73 8.82 -31.03
CA GLY A 155 -13.55 7.36 -30.94
C GLY A 155 -14.72 6.59 -31.54
N ARG A 156 -15.97 6.96 -31.19
CA ARG A 156 -17.18 6.33 -31.75
C ARG A 156 -17.26 6.44 -33.26
N ARG A 157 -16.90 7.60 -33.83
CA ARG A 157 -16.87 7.78 -35.30
C ARG A 157 -15.85 6.88 -35.97
N ARG A 158 -14.65 6.74 -35.39
CA ARG A 158 -13.62 5.85 -35.93
C ARG A 158 -14.08 4.39 -35.91
N ILE A 159 -14.70 3.96 -34.82
CA ILE A 159 -15.25 2.60 -34.71
C ILE A 159 -16.31 2.38 -35.80
N ALA A 160 -17.29 3.29 -35.92
CA ALA A 160 -18.34 3.17 -36.93
C ALA A 160 -17.78 3.12 -38.37
N ALA A 161 -16.80 3.96 -38.69
CA ALA A 161 -16.15 3.96 -40.00
C ALA A 161 -15.41 2.63 -40.28
N ASN A 162 -14.65 2.12 -39.31
CA ASN A 162 -13.94 0.85 -39.45
C ASN A 162 -14.91 -0.33 -39.60
N THR A 163 -16.00 -0.33 -38.83
CA THR A 163 -17.04 -1.36 -38.93
C THR A 163 -17.71 -1.35 -40.30
N ALA A 164 -17.99 -0.18 -40.87
CA ALA A 164 -18.57 -0.08 -42.21
C ALA A 164 -17.64 -0.66 -43.28
N VAL A 165 -16.33 -0.39 -43.19
CA VAL A 165 -15.34 -0.99 -44.10
C VAL A 165 -15.30 -2.51 -43.97
N LEU A 166 -15.30 -3.04 -42.73
CA LEU A 166 -15.33 -4.50 -42.51
C LEU A 166 -16.60 -5.15 -43.07
N GLN A 167 -17.76 -4.52 -42.88
CA GLN A 167 -19.03 -5.02 -43.42
C GLN A 167 -19.01 -5.07 -44.96
N GLN A 168 -18.45 -4.05 -45.60
CA GLN A 168 -18.30 -4.02 -47.07
C GLN A 168 -17.38 -5.14 -47.57
N TRP A 169 -16.27 -5.39 -46.87
CA TRP A 169 -15.35 -6.49 -47.18
C TRP A 169 -15.99 -7.86 -47.01
N CYS A 170 -16.78 -8.08 -45.94
CA CYS A 170 -17.46 -9.37 -45.72
C CYS A 170 -18.64 -9.65 -46.66
N ALA A 171 -19.16 -8.63 -47.33
CA ALA A 171 -20.24 -8.75 -48.31
C ALA A 171 -19.74 -8.95 -49.75
N SER A 172 -18.42 -8.94 -49.96
CA SER A 172 -17.73 -9.21 -51.22
C SER A 172 -17.23 -10.65 -51.26
#